data_AF-A0A081RQW5-F1
#
_entry.id   AF-A0A081RQW5-F1
#
_cell.length_a   1.000
_cell.length_b   1.000
_cell.length_c   1.000
_cell.angle_alpha   90.00
_cell.angle_beta   90.00
_cell.angle_gamma   90.00
#
_symmetry.space_group_name_H-M   'P 1'
#
loop_
_entity.id
_entity.type
_entity.pdbx_description
1 polymer ?
#
loop_
_entity_poly.entity_id
_entity_poly.type
_entity_poly.pdbx_seq_one_letter_code
_entity_poly.pdbx_strand_id
1 'polypeptide(L)'
;MNITHFNFSQKAIQSEREEKYETAAALWNKAAEHAKHQVNREWAEYRAELNSNRHTLHKRYEELKARTSQRRKEEREAKKLAAALKTHMDREEASL
;
A
#
# COMPACT_ATOMS: atom_id res chain seq x y z
N MET A 1 3.97 22.25 -27.42
CA MET A 1 3.35 22.66 -26.14
C MET A 1 4.48 22.86 -25.14
N ASN A 2 4.69 24.07 -24.59
CA ASN A 2 5.69 24.27 -23.54
C ASN A 2 5.19 23.59 -22.27
N ILE A 3 5.76 22.44 -21.92
CA ILE A 3 5.42 21.74 -20.69
C ILE A 3 6.05 22.53 -19.54
N THR A 4 5.19 23.01 -18.63
CA THR A 4 5.59 23.86 -17.51
C THR A 4 5.51 23.07 -16.20
N HIS A 5 6.21 23.56 -15.18
CA HIS A 5 6.01 23.16 -13.77
C HIS A 5 4.52 22.97 -13.43
N PHE A 6 3.68 23.96 -13.77
CA PHE A 6 2.24 23.94 -13.50
C PHE A 6 1.52 22.71 -14.09
N ASN A 7 1.82 22.35 -15.35
CA ASN A 7 1.18 21.20 -16.00
C ASN A 7 1.51 19.88 -15.29
N PHE A 8 2.77 19.70 -14.87
CA PHE A 8 3.17 18.52 -14.11
C PHE A 8 2.55 18.51 -12.70
N SER A 9 2.54 19.65 -12.02
CA SER A 9 1.91 19.81 -10.70
C SER A 9 0.43 19.46 -10.73
N GLN A 10 -0.33 19.89 -11.75
CA GLN A 10 -1.75 19.54 -11.88
C GLN A 10 -1.98 18.03 -12.04
N LYS A 11 -1.19 17.38 -12.89
CA LYS A 11 -1.26 15.92 -13.09
C LYS A 11 -0.85 15.16 -11.82
N ALA A 12 0.16 15.67 -11.10
CA ALA A 12 0.60 15.09 -9.84
C ALA A 12 -0.53 15.16 -8.80
N ILE A 13 -1.17 16.32 -8.63
CA ILE A 13 -2.31 16.50 -7.72
C ILE A 13 -3.47 15.57 -8.08
N GLN A 14 -3.78 15.39 -9.36
CA GLN A 14 -4.83 14.45 -9.76
C GLN A 14 -4.44 13.01 -9.39
N SER A 15 -3.18 12.62 -9.62
CA SER A 15 -2.68 11.30 -9.23
C SER A 15 -2.73 11.07 -7.72
N GLU A 16 -2.48 12.10 -6.90
CA GLU A 16 -2.64 12.00 -5.45
C GLU A 16 -4.09 11.76 -5.03
N ARG A 17 -5.05 12.45 -5.67
CA ARG A 17 -6.49 12.26 -5.39
C ARG A 17 -6.97 10.86 -5.76
N GLU A 18 -6.34 10.25 -6.76
CA GLU A 18 -6.59 8.88 -7.19
C GLU A 18 -5.74 7.85 -6.42
N GLU A 19 -5.02 8.29 -5.37
CA GLU A 19 -4.13 7.46 -4.54
C GLU A 19 -3.01 6.75 -5.33
N LYS A 20 -2.68 7.25 -6.53
CA LYS A 20 -1.59 6.77 -7.38
C LYS A 20 -0.27 7.44 -6.95
N TYR A 21 0.14 7.18 -5.71
CA TYR A 21 1.24 7.90 -5.06
C TYR A 21 2.59 7.76 -5.78
N GLU A 22 2.91 6.60 -6.34
CA GLU A 22 4.12 6.40 -7.15
C GLU A 22 4.15 7.30 -8.39
N THR A 23 3.03 7.35 -9.12
CA THR A 23 2.85 8.23 -10.28
C THR A 23 2.91 9.70 -9.88
N ALA A 24 2.27 10.06 -8.75
CA ALA A 24 2.32 11.41 -8.21
C ALA A 24 3.76 11.84 -7.88
N ALA A 25 4.55 10.97 -7.26
CA ALA A 25 5.95 11.24 -6.95
C ALA A 25 6.77 11.51 -8.22
N ALA A 26 6.61 10.67 -9.25
CA ALA A 26 7.30 10.85 -10.53
C ALA A 26 6.90 12.17 -11.23
N LEU A 27 5.63 12.57 -11.15
CA LEU A 27 5.14 13.81 -11.73
C LEU A 27 5.64 15.05 -10.96
N TRP A 28 5.76 14.96 -9.64
CA TRP A 28 6.37 16.01 -8.83
C TRP A 28 7.86 16.19 -9.10
N ASN A 29 8.61 15.11 -9.32
CA ASN A 29 10.01 15.22 -9.77
C ASN A 29 10.12 15.99 -11.11
N LYS A 30 9.24 15.68 -12.07
CA LYS A 30 9.16 16.46 -13.32
C LYS A 30 8.74 17.90 -13.09
N ALA A 31 7.83 18.17 -12.16
CA ALA A 31 7.48 19.53 -11.80
C ALA A 31 8.68 20.31 -11.24
N ALA A 32 9.53 19.66 -10.42
CA ALA A 32 10.75 20.24 -9.89
C ALA A 32 11.77 20.56 -10.99
N GLU A 33 11.99 19.65 -11.94
CA GLU A 33 12.87 19.85 -13.11
C GLU A 33 12.47 21.07 -13.96
N HIS A 34 11.17 21.33 -14.06
CA HIS A 34 10.62 22.43 -14.86
C HIS A 34 10.34 23.70 -14.03
N ALA A 35 10.72 23.74 -12.75
CA ALA A 35 10.52 24.89 -11.88
C ALA A 35 11.53 26.01 -12.20
N LYS A 36 11.02 27.22 -12.49
CA LYS A 36 11.86 28.40 -12.71
C LYS A 36 12.38 29.02 -11.42
N HIS A 37 11.62 28.88 -10.33
CA HIS A 37 11.94 29.47 -9.03
C HIS A 37 12.30 28.38 -8.05
N GLN A 38 13.34 28.63 -7.25
CA GLN A 38 13.86 27.68 -6.26
C GLN A 38 12.77 27.19 -5.30
N VAL A 39 11.91 28.09 -4.80
CA VAL A 39 10.79 27.74 -3.92
C VAL A 39 9.83 26.71 -4.54
N ASN A 40 9.57 26.80 -5.84
CA ASN A 40 8.68 25.86 -6.53
C ASN A 40 9.36 24.51 -6.76
N ARG A 41 10.68 24.52 -6.94
CA ARG A 41 11.49 23.30 -7.04
C ARG A 41 11.49 22.55 -5.72
N GLU A 42 11.83 23.23 -4.63
CA GLU A 42 11.86 22.65 -3.28
C GLU A 42 10.49 22.13 -2.86
N TRP A 43 9.42 22.88 -3.15
CA TRP A 43 8.06 22.42 -2.91
C TRP A 43 7.73 21.13 -3.66
N ALA A 44 8.11 21.04 -4.95
CA ALA A 44 7.88 19.86 -5.76
C ALA A 44 8.72 18.67 -5.29
N GLU A 45 9.99 18.88 -4.91
CA GLU A 45 10.86 17.84 -4.34
C GLU A 45 10.28 17.29 -3.03
N TYR A 46 9.83 18.16 -2.13
CA TYR A 46 9.14 17.76 -0.89
C TYR A 46 7.88 16.93 -1.18
N ARG A 47 7.07 17.34 -2.16
CA ARG A 47 5.87 16.60 -2.55
C ARG A 47 6.20 15.25 -3.17
N ALA A 48 7.30 15.15 -3.92
CA ALA A 48 7.76 13.87 -4.46
C ALA A 48 8.15 12.91 -3.33
N GLU A 49 8.93 13.37 -2.35
CA GLU A 49 9.31 12.58 -1.18
C GLU A 49 8.09 12.12 -0.37
N LEU A 50 7.16 13.03 -0.09
CA LEU A 50 5.93 12.72 0.64
C LEU A 50 5.13 11.60 -0.04
N ASN A 51 5.00 11.66 -1.38
CA ASN A 51 4.26 10.65 -2.13
C ASN A 51 5.01 9.31 -2.21
N SER A 52 6.34 9.32 -2.27
CA SER A 52 7.15 8.10 -2.14
C SER A 52 6.89 7.41 -0.80
N ASN A 53 6.89 8.17 0.29
CA ASN A 53 6.60 7.65 1.63
C ASN A 53 5.17 7.09 1.74
N ARG A 54 4.18 7.78 1.17
CA ARG A 54 2.79 7.31 1.11
C ARG A 54 2.67 5.99 0.34
N HIS A 55 3.35 5.86 -0.79
CA HIS A 55 3.37 4.63 -1.58
C HIS A 55 3.93 3.45 -0.78
N THR A 56 5.07 3.64 -0.11
CA THR A 56 5.66 2.59 0.73
C THR A 56 4.73 2.21 1.89
N LEU A 57 4.11 3.19 2.55
CA LEU A 57 3.18 2.93 3.64
C LEU A 57 1.95 2.16 3.16
N HIS A 58 1.39 2.54 2.01
CA HIS A 58 0.23 1.87 1.41
C HIS A 58 0.55 0.41 1.05
N LYS A 59 1.71 0.15 0.43
CA LYS A 59 2.18 -1.22 0.14
C LYS A 59 2.28 -2.08 1.42
N ARG A 60 2.93 -1.55 2.46
CA ARG A 60 3.07 -2.26 3.75
C ARG A 60 1.72 -2.56 4.39
N TYR A 61 0.77 -1.63 4.30
CA TYR A 61 -0.58 -1.83 4.81
C TYR A 61 -1.30 -2.98 4.09
N GLU A 62 -1.26 -3.01 2.76
CA GLU A 62 -1.88 -4.08 1.98
C GLU A 62 -1.21 -5.45 2.23
N GLU A 63 0.12 -5.49 2.35
CA GLU A 63 0.85 -6.70 2.74
C GLU A 63 0.43 -7.21 4.13
N LEU A 64 0.33 -6.31 5.11
CA LEU A 64 -0.09 -6.66 6.47
C LEU A 64 -1.53 -7.19 6.49
N LYS A 65 -2.42 -6.57 5.72
CA LYS A 65 -3.81 -6.98 5.57
C LYS A 65 -3.91 -8.37 4.94
N ALA A 66 -3.14 -8.64 3.88
CA ALA A 66 -3.07 -9.95 3.23
C ALA A 66 -2.56 -11.03 4.20
N ARG A 67 -1.45 -10.77 4.90
CA ARG A 67 -0.89 -11.70 5.91
C ARG A 67 -1.88 -11.99 7.04
N THR A 68 -2.57 -10.96 7.52
CA THR A 68 -3.55 -11.11 8.60
C THR A 68 -4.75 -11.95 8.14
N SER A 69 -5.21 -11.76 6.89
CA SER A 69 -6.28 -12.56 6.30
C SER A 69 -5.87 -14.02 6.18
N GLN A 70 -4.67 -14.28 5.67
CA GLN A 70 -4.13 -15.64 5.52
C GLN A 70 -3.98 -16.34 6.87
N ARG A 71 -3.37 -15.67 7.86
CA ARG A 71 -3.23 -16.20 9.22
C ARG A 71 -4.58 -16.59 9.83
N ARG A 72 -5.60 -15.74 9.67
CA ARG A 72 -6.96 -16.04 10.15
C ARG A 72 -7.58 -17.27 9.48
N LYS A 73 -7.26 -17.51 8.21
CA LYS A 73 -7.72 -18.72 7.49
C LYS A 73 -7.04 -19.96 8.06
N GLU A 74 -5.72 -19.93 8.20
CA GLU A 74 -4.92 -21.03 8.76
C GLU A 74 -5.35 -21.36 10.20
N GLU A 75 -5.55 -20.35 11.04
CA GLU A 75 -6.05 -20.55 12.42
C GLU A 75 -7.42 -21.22 12.45
N ARG A 76 -8.32 -20.90 11.51
CA ARG A 76 -9.64 -21.55 11.42
C ARG A 76 -9.53 -23.01 10.97
N GLU A 77 -8.67 -23.29 10.00
CA GLU A 77 -8.42 -24.65 9.51
C GLU A 77 -7.78 -25.52 10.59
N ALA A 78 -6.77 -25.00 11.30
CA ALA A 78 -6.15 -25.68 12.43
C ALA A 78 -7.17 -25.99 13.55
N LYS A 79 -8.05 -25.03 13.90
CA LYS A 79 -9.12 -25.27 14.88
C LYS A 79 -10.11 -26.34 14.44
N LYS A 80 -10.50 -26.36 13.17
CA LYS A 80 -11.39 -27.39 12.62
C LYS A 80 -10.73 -28.78 12.66
N LEU A 81 -9.46 -28.87 12.26
CA LEU A 81 -8.70 -30.12 12.31
C LEU A 81 -8.56 -30.63 13.75
N ALA A 82 -8.18 -29.76 14.69
CA ALA A 82 -8.08 -30.12 16.10
C ALA A 82 -9.41 -30.61 16.68
N ALA A 83 -10.53 -29.96 16.34
CA ALA A 83 -11.85 -30.41 16.76
C ALA A 83 -12.24 -31.77 16.17
N ALA A 84 -11.93 -32.02 14.90
CA ALA A 84 -12.18 -33.30 14.24
C ALA A 84 -11.33 -34.43 14.85
N LEU A 85 -10.05 -34.17 15.11
CA LEU A 85 -9.15 -35.12 15.78
C LEU A 85 -9.64 -35.45 17.19
N LYS A 86 -10.01 -34.44 17.98
CA LYS A 86 -10.58 -34.66 19.31
C LYS A 86 -11.83 -35.54 19.24
N THR A 87 -12.75 -35.22 18.33
CA THR A 87 -13.98 -36.02 18.12
C THR A 87 -13.68 -37.46 17.73
N HIS A 88 -12.62 -37.71 16.95
CA HIS A 88 -12.19 -39.06 16.60
C HIS A 88 -11.67 -39.82 17.82
N MET A 89 -10.77 -39.20 18.59
CA MET A 89 -10.22 -39.78 19.81
C MET A 89 -11.31 -40.10 20.83
N ASP A 90 -12.23 -39.17 21.09
CA ASP A 90 -13.36 -39.35 22.01
C ASP A 90 -14.24 -40.55 21.59
N ARG A 91 -14.39 -40.80 20.28
CA ARG A 91 -15.14 -41.97 19.75
C ARG A 91 -14.36 -43.27 19.91
N GLU A 92 -13.06 -43.27 19.68
CA GLU A 92 -12.20 -44.44 19.89
C GLU A 92 -12.17 -44.83 21.36
N GLU A 93 -12.04 -43.88 22.28
CA GLU A 93 -12.12 -44.13 23.73
C GLU A 93 -13.48 -44.68 24.16
N ALA A 94 -14.59 -44.17 23.61
CA ALA A 94 -15.92 -44.68 23.91
C ALA A 94 -16.23 -46.06 23.31
N SER A 95 -15.40 -46.55 22.40
CA SER A 95 -15.54 -47.88 21.76
C SER A 95 -14.70 -48.97 22.44
N LEU A 96 -13.91 -48.61 23.47
CA LEU A 96 -13.12 -49.51 24.34
C LEU A 96 -13.88 -49.86 25.61
#